data_AF-A0AA51LZ30-F1
#
_entry.id   AF-A0AA51LZ30-F1
#
_cell.length_a   1.000
_cell.length_b   1.000
_cell.length_c   1.000
_cell.angle_alpha   90.00
_cell.angle_beta   90.00
_cell.angle_gamma   90.00
#
_symmetry.space_group_name_H-M   'P 1'
#
loop_
_entity.id
_entity.type
_entity.pdbx_description
1 polymer ?
#
loop_
_entity_poly.entity_id
_entity_poly.type
_entity_poly.pdbx_seq_one_letter_code
_entity_poly.pdbx_strand_id
1 'polypeptide(L)'
;MGRSTKYTLEILEEAVRNSTSVAGVMRYLGLVPSGGSHHHLSRRIKKLGIDTSHFTGSAHTRGGRALNRLEWKEVLVRKPIDAPRQKPPLLRRALVESGRAYKCERCGLGDQWCDYPITLHVDHIDGNPNDSRPENIRFLCPNCHSQTPTWAARKRFGAP
;
A
#
# COMPACT_ATOMS: atom_id res chain seq x y z
N MET A 1 -29.92 42.66 -4.25
CA MET A 1 -30.21 41.69 -3.17
C MET A 1 -29.19 40.56 -3.27
N GLY A 2 -28.23 40.52 -2.34
CA GLY A 2 -27.12 39.56 -2.36
C GLY A 2 -27.61 38.14 -2.05
N ARG A 3 -27.15 37.17 -2.84
CA ARG A 3 -27.46 35.75 -2.68
C ARG A 3 -26.92 35.29 -1.31
N SER A 4 -27.81 34.99 -0.35
CA SER A 4 -27.42 34.42 0.94
C SER A 4 -26.64 33.13 0.69
N THR A 5 -25.35 33.15 1.00
CA THR A 5 -24.49 31.98 0.76
C THR A 5 -24.67 31.04 1.95
N LYS A 6 -25.19 29.83 1.70
CA LYS A 6 -25.43 28.79 2.71
C LYS A 6 -24.23 28.52 3.64
N TYR A 7 -23.02 28.76 3.15
CA TYR A 7 -21.77 28.64 3.91
C TYR A 7 -21.09 30.01 3.99
N THR A 8 -21.44 30.76 5.04
CA THR A 8 -20.78 32.03 5.38
C THR A 8 -19.38 31.77 5.95
N LEU A 9 -18.59 32.83 6.10
CA LEU A 9 -17.24 32.74 6.66
C LEU A 9 -17.28 32.20 8.09
N GLU A 10 -18.15 32.76 8.91
CA GLU A 10 -18.28 32.49 10.34
C GLU A 10 -18.65 31.02 10.59
N ILE A 11 -19.63 30.51 9.84
CA ILE A 11 -20.08 29.11 9.91
C ILE A 11 -18.93 28.16 9.55
N LEU A 12 -18.15 28.49 8.51
CA LEU A 12 -17.06 27.64 8.06
C LEU A 12 -15.85 27.71 9.00
N GLU A 13 -15.52 28.87 9.56
CA GLU A 13 -14.47 29.02 10.56
C GLU A 13 -14.77 28.21 11.82
N GLU A 14 -16.00 28.27 12.32
CA GLU A 14 -16.43 27.49 13.47
C GLU A 14 -16.35 25.99 13.20
N ALA A 15 -16.84 25.55 12.04
CA ALA A 15 -16.81 24.14 11.67
C ALA A 15 -15.38 23.62 11.44
N VAL A 16 -14.50 24.44 10.86
CA VAL A 16 -13.07 24.13 10.67
C VAL A 16 -12.34 24.04 11.99
N ARG A 17 -12.61 24.95 12.93
CA ARG A 17 -12.01 24.95 14.28
C ARG A 17 -12.35 23.68 15.06
N ASN A 18 -13.57 23.17 14.90
CA ASN A 18 -14.07 21.97 15.59
C ASN A 18 -13.83 20.66 14.81
N SER A 19 -13.04 20.70 13.73
CA SER A 19 -12.80 19.55 12.87
C SER A 19 -11.31 19.35 12.57
N THR A 20 -10.92 18.12 12.25
CA THR A 20 -9.56 17.78 11.78
C THR A 20 -9.53 17.34 10.31
N SER A 21 -10.67 17.45 9.61
CA SER A 21 -10.82 17.11 8.19
C SER A 21 -12.04 17.79 7.58
N VAL A 22 -12.06 17.94 6.25
CA VAL A 22 -13.24 18.46 5.52
C VAL A 22 -14.47 17.56 5.69
N ALA A 23 -14.28 16.25 5.79
CA ALA A 23 -15.39 15.34 6.14
C ALA A 23 -15.90 15.58 7.57
N GLY A 24 -15.02 15.97 8.51
CA GLY A 24 -15.39 16.44 9.83
C GLY A 24 -16.23 17.72 9.77
N VAL A 25 -15.79 18.70 8.97
CA VAL A 25 -16.54 19.95 8.73
C VAL A 25 -17.94 19.65 8.21
N MET A 26 -18.06 18.73 7.25
CA MET A 26 -19.36 18.30 6.74
C MET A 26 -20.26 17.72 7.83
N ARG A 27 -19.73 16.82 8.67
CA ARG A 27 -20.48 16.24 9.80
C ARG A 27 -20.88 17.29 10.82
N TYR A 28 -19.98 18.23 11.15
CA TYR A 28 -20.28 19.36 12.04
C TYR A 28 -21.45 20.20 11.54
N LEU A 29 -21.50 20.43 10.21
CA LEU A 29 -22.59 21.16 9.56
C LEU A 29 -23.86 20.30 9.32
N GLY A 30 -23.93 19.09 9.87
CA GLY A 30 -25.06 18.17 9.68
C GLY A 30 -25.21 17.62 8.26
N LEU A 31 -24.15 17.67 7.45
CA LEU A 31 -24.15 17.21 6.06
C LEU A 31 -23.63 15.78 5.95
N VAL A 32 -24.25 15.01 5.06
CA VAL A 32 -23.75 13.68 4.67
C VAL A 32 -22.52 13.85 3.76
N PRO A 33 -21.36 13.27 4.12
CA PRO A 33 -20.17 13.31 3.28
C PRO A 33 -20.42 12.71 1.89
N SER A 34 -20.21 13.50 0.85
CA SER A 34 -20.29 13.10 -0.56
C SER A 34 -19.21 13.82 -1.35
N GLY A 35 -18.71 13.20 -2.43
CA GLY A 35 -17.58 13.75 -3.20
C GLY A 35 -17.84 15.17 -3.73
N GLY A 36 -19.04 15.43 -4.26
CA GLY A 36 -19.42 16.75 -4.77
C GLY A 36 -19.50 17.82 -3.68
N SER A 37 -20.17 17.52 -2.56
CA SER A 37 -20.30 18.47 -1.44
C SER A 37 -18.96 18.71 -0.74
N HIS A 38 -18.13 17.67 -0.62
CA HIS A 38 -16.77 17.76 -0.11
C HIS A 38 -15.92 18.72 -0.94
N HIS A 39 -15.95 18.55 -2.27
CA HIS A 39 -15.20 19.42 -3.17
C HIS A 39 -15.71 20.87 -3.15
N HIS A 40 -17.03 21.07 -3.06
CA HIS A 40 -17.63 22.40 -2.91
C HIS A 40 -17.17 23.12 -1.64
N LEU A 41 -17.23 22.44 -0.49
CA LEU A 41 -16.80 22.99 0.80
C LEU A 41 -15.30 23.26 0.85
N SER A 42 -14.50 22.31 0.36
CA SER A 42 -13.04 22.48 0.27
C SER A 42 -12.64 23.70 -0.56
N ARG A 43 -13.27 23.91 -1.73
CA ARG A 43 -13.05 25.11 -2.56
C ARG A 43 -13.49 26.39 -1.85
N ARG A 44 -14.60 26.35 -1.13
CA ARG A 44 -15.13 27.52 -0.40
C ARG A 44 -14.22 27.92 0.76
N ILE A 45 -13.77 26.97 1.58
CA ILE A 45 -12.82 27.16 2.68
C ILE A 45 -11.53 27.79 2.15
N LYS A 46 -10.97 27.24 1.06
CA LYS A 46 -9.78 27.79 0.41
C LYS A 46 -9.99 29.21 -0.14
N LYS A 47 -11.14 29.47 -0.77
CA LYS A 47 -11.49 30.80 -1.32
C LYS A 47 -11.61 31.86 -0.22
N LEU A 48 -12.03 31.46 0.97
CA LEU A 48 -12.18 32.33 2.14
C LEU A 48 -10.88 32.49 2.95
N GLY A 49 -9.82 31.75 2.61
CA GLY A 49 -8.53 31.86 3.30
C GLY A 49 -8.53 31.31 4.72
N ILE A 50 -9.49 30.43 5.07
CA ILE A 50 -9.58 29.84 6.41
C ILE A 50 -8.40 28.88 6.61
N ASP A 51 -7.67 29.04 7.71
CA ASP A 51 -6.56 28.13 8.05
C ASP A 51 -7.07 26.72 8.36
N THR A 52 -6.43 25.73 7.75
CA THR A 52 -6.71 24.30 7.92
C THR A 52 -5.44 23.51 8.20
N SER A 53 -4.36 24.18 8.63
CA SER A 53 -3.06 23.58 8.90
C SER A 53 -3.10 22.45 9.93
N HIS A 54 -4.03 22.50 10.88
CA HIS A 54 -4.26 21.45 11.89
C HIS A 54 -5.00 20.21 11.36
N PHE A 55 -5.48 20.23 10.11
CA PHE A 55 -6.13 19.06 9.54
C PHE A 55 -5.12 17.95 9.31
N THR A 56 -5.42 16.77 9.85
CA THR A 56 -4.47 15.65 9.84
C THR A 56 -4.32 15.02 8.45
N GLY A 57 -5.27 15.22 7.53
CA GLY A 57 -5.23 14.61 6.20
C GLY A 57 -5.05 13.08 6.30
N SER A 58 -4.14 12.50 5.51
CA SER A 58 -3.75 11.07 5.63
C SER A 58 -2.77 10.79 6.78
N ALA A 59 -2.32 11.80 7.52
CA ALA A 59 -1.38 11.62 8.62
C ALA A 59 -1.99 10.91 9.84
N HIS A 60 -3.31 10.87 9.98
CA HIS A 60 -3.99 10.12 11.05
C HIS A 60 -3.71 8.61 11.02
N THR A 61 -3.30 8.06 9.88
CA THR A 61 -2.84 6.65 9.76
C THR A 61 -1.33 6.52 9.64
N ARG A 62 -0.58 7.62 9.59
CA ARG A 62 0.87 7.62 9.42
C ARG A 62 1.52 7.08 10.69
N GLY A 63 2.41 6.10 10.53
CA GLY A 63 3.10 5.45 11.65
C GLY A 63 2.30 4.35 12.35
N GLY A 64 1.00 4.20 12.05
CA GLY A 64 0.21 3.07 12.53
C GLY A 64 0.47 1.79 11.74
N ARG A 65 0.41 0.63 12.40
CA ARG A 65 0.35 -0.66 11.70
C ARG A 65 -1.01 -0.76 11.00
N ALA A 66 -1.01 -1.19 9.73
CA ALA A 66 -2.27 -1.48 9.04
C ALA A 66 -3.07 -2.49 9.87
N LEU A 67 -4.33 -2.14 10.20
CA LEU A 67 -5.18 -2.89 11.13
C LEU A 67 -5.31 -4.38 10.74
N ASN A 68 -5.30 -4.68 9.43
CA ASN A 68 -5.45 -6.03 8.88
C ASN A 68 -4.14 -6.55 8.27
N ARG A 69 -2.98 -6.20 8.83
CA ARG A 69 -1.70 -6.74 8.37
C ARG A 69 -1.58 -8.21 8.79
N LEU A 70 -1.46 -9.08 7.81
CA LEU A 70 -1.12 -10.50 7.98
C LEU A 70 0.32 -10.67 8.52
N GLU A 71 0.48 -11.61 9.44
CA GLU A 71 1.77 -12.14 9.90
C GLU A 71 2.46 -12.95 8.80
N TRP A 72 3.78 -13.07 8.87
CA TRP A 72 4.54 -13.76 7.82
C TRP A 72 4.09 -15.22 7.64
N LYS A 73 3.71 -15.90 8.72
CA LYS A 73 3.21 -17.30 8.69
C LYS A 73 1.90 -17.45 7.93
N GLU A 74 1.08 -16.41 7.89
CA GLU A 74 -0.19 -16.39 7.15
C GLU A 74 0.04 -16.05 5.67
N VAL A 75 1.15 -15.37 5.36
CA VAL A 75 1.53 -15.03 4.00
C VAL A 75 2.24 -16.18 3.30
N LEU A 76 3.22 -16.80 3.98
CA LEU A 76 4.10 -17.84 3.45
C LEU A 76 3.47 -19.22 3.56
N VAL A 77 2.38 -19.40 2.83
CA VAL A 77 1.59 -20.64 2.80
C VAL A 77 1.42 -21.14 1.37
N ARG A 78 1.04 -22.41 1.25
CA ARG A 78 0.50 -22.94 0.01
C ARG A 78 -0.99 -22.61 -0.08
N LYS A 79 -1.40 -22.01 -1.20
CA LYS A 79 -2.81 -21.76 -1.51
C LYS A 79 -3.37 -22.82 -2.47
N PRO A 80 -4.71 -22.97 -2.53
CA PRO A 80 -5.39 -23.68 -3.61
C PRO A 80 -4.98 -23.16 -4.99
N ILE A 81 -5.08 -24.01 -6.02
CA ILE A 81 -4.56 -23.71 -7.38
C ILE A 81 -5.28 -22.54 -8.06
N ASP A 82 -6.54 -22.35 -7.73
CA ASP A 82 -7.46 -21.33 -8.23
C ASP A 82 -7.45 -20.03 -7.41
N ALA A 83 -6.76 -20.03 -6.26
CA ALA A 83 -6.68 -18.85 -5.42
C ALA A 83 -5.80 -17.75 -6.05
N PRO A 84 -6.08 -16.47 -5.75
CA PRO A 84 -5.24 -15.39 -6.24
C PRO A 84 -3.82 -15.47 -5.65
N ARG A 85 -2.83 -15.33 -6.55
CA ARG A 85 -1.42 -15.32 -6.22
C ARG A 85 -1.09 -14.26 -5.16
N GLN A 86 -0.18 -14.60 -4.24
CA GLN A 86 0.37 -13.63 -3.31
C GLN A 86 1.13 -12.52 -4.05
N LYS A 87 0.90 -11.27 -3.66
CA LYS A 87 1.57 -10.11 -4.27
C LYS A 87 3.07 -10.14 -3.93
N PRO A 88 3.99 -9.89 -4.88
CA PRO A 88 5.43 -9.94 -4.61
C PRO A 88 5.91 -9.07 -3.43
N PRO A 89 5.43 -7.83 -3.22
CA PRO A 89 5.82 -7.04 -2.04
C PRO A 89 5.45 -7.72 -0.71
N LEU A 90 4.34 -8.45 -0.67
CA LEU A 90 3.89 -9.18 0.52
C LEU A 90 4.83 -10.35 0.82
N LEU A 91 5.21 -11.11 -0.20
CA LEU A 91 6.15 -12.23 -0.08
C LEU A 91 7.54 -11.78 0.36
N ARG A 92 8.08 -10.72 -0.28
CA ARG A 92 9.40 -10.17 0.09
C ARG A 92 9.43 -9.77 1.56
N ARG A 93 8.42 -9.03 2.00
CA ARG A 93 8.28 -8.60 3.39
C ARG A 93 8.20 -9.80 4.34
N ALA A 94 7.32 -10.77 4.04
CA ALA A 94 7.12 -11.93 4.88
C ALA A 94 8.37 -12.82 4.99
N LEU A 95 9.15 -12.97 3.92
CA LEU A 95 10.43 -13.70 3.98
C LEU A 95 11.45 -13.02 4.89
N VAL A 96 11.57 -11.70 4.82
CA VAL A 96 12.46 -10.97 5.74
C VAL A 96 11.99 -11.09 7.18
N GLU A 97 10.69 -10.96 7.43
CA GLU A 97 10.08 -11.15 8.75
C GLU A 97 10.24 -12.57 9.30
N SER A 98 10.31 -13.59 8.43
CA SER A 98 10.60 -14.97 8.82
C SER A 98 12.09 -15.20 9.15
N GLY A 99 12.93 -14.16 9.11
CA GLY A 99 14.37 -14.26 9.37
C GLY A 99 15.22 -14.60 8.14
N ARG A 100 14.65 -14.60 6.92
CA ARG A 100 15.46 -14.85 5.72
C ARG A 100 16.27 -13.61 5.36
N ALA A 101 17.58 -13.80 5.19
CA ALA A 101 18.47 -12.74 4.75
C ALA A 101 18.03 -12.19 3.39
N TYR A 102 17.97 -10.86 3.26
CA TYR A 102 17.65 -10.18 2.00
C TYR A 102 18.88 -10.16 1.07
N LYS A 103 19.28 -11.34 0.61
CA LYS A 103 20.39 -11.55 -0.33
C LYS A 103 19.98 -12.57 -1.40
N CYS A 104 20.54 -12.43 -2.59
CA CYS A 104 20.38 -13.40 -3.66
C CYS A 104 20.95 -14.74 -3.20
N GLU A 105 20.13 -15.78 -3.15
CA GLU A 105 20.54 -17.12 -2.70
C GLU A 105 21.44 -17.83 -3.72
N ARG A 106 21.58 -17.29 -4.93
CA ARG A 106 22.48 -17.82 -5.97
C ARG A 106 23.85 -17.14 -6.01
N CYS A 107 23.91 -15.81 -5.97
CA CYS A 107 25.18 -15.08 -6.14
C CYS A 107 25.58 -14.24 -4.92
N GLY A 108 24.76 -14.20 -3.86
CA GLY A 108 25.04 -13.44 -2.65
C GLY A 108 24.79 -11.94 -2.74
N LEU A 109 24.38 -11.39 -3.90
CA LEU A 109 24.07 -9.97 -4.05
C LEU A 109 23.07 -9.51 -2.98
N GLY A 110 23.41 -8.44 -2.25
CA GLY A 110 22.54 -7.82 -1.25
C GLY A 110 21.46 -6.93 -1.85
N ASP A 111 21.19 -5.82 -1.16
CA ASP A 111 20.19 -4.82 -1.51
C ASP A 111 20.73 -3.64 -2.34
N GLN A 112 22.01 -3.69 -2.74
CA GLN A 112 22.65 -2.66 -3.56
C GLN A 112 23.32 -3.23 -4.81
N TRP A 113 23.27 -2.46 -5.90
CA TRP A 113 24.00 -2.71 -7.15
C TRP A 113 24.40 -1.37 -7.78
N CYS A 114 25.70 -1.20 -8.08
CA CYS A 114 26.27 0.07 -8.54
C CYS A 114 25.87 1.28 -7.67
N ASP A 115 25.95 1.15 -6.35
CA ASP A 115 25.56 2.17 -5.36
C ASP A 115 24.07 2.54 -5.32
N TYR A 116 23.23 1.86 -6.10
CA TYR A 116 21.77 2.05 -6.09
C TYR A 116 21.05 0.86 -5.44
N PRO A 117 19.93 1.11 -4.74
CA PRO A 117 19.10 0.03 -4.22
C PRO A 117 18.60 -0.89 -5.34
N ILE A 118 18.72 -2.21 -5.14
CA ILE A 118 18.16 -3.21 -6.04
C ILE A 118 17.11 -4.05 -5.31
N THR A 119 15.98 -4.28 -5.98
CA THR A 119 14.97 -5.19 -5.47
C THR A 119 15.30 -6.62 -5.87
N LEU A 120 15.52 -7.47 -4.87
CA LEU A 120 15.54 -8.92 -5.08
C LEU A 120 14.13 -9.43 -5.39
N HIS A 121 14.04 -10.29 -6.39
CA HIS A 121 12.82 -11.00 -6.78
C HIS A 121 12.58 -12.20 -5.87
N VAL A 122 11.32 -12.61 -5.75
CA VAL A 122 10.93 -13.88 -5.13
C VAL A 122 10.71 -14.90 -6.24
N ASP A 123 11.59 -15.88 -6.31
CA ASP A 123 11.50 -17.02 -7.22
C ASP A 123 10.84 -18.21 -6.51
N HIS A 124 10.02 -18.97 -7.23
CA HIS A 124 9.44 -20.21 -6.74
C HIS A 124 10.24 -21.35 -7.36
N ILE A 125 10.85 -22.19 -6.52
CA ILE A 125 11.81 -23.22 -6.92
C ILE A 125 11.15 -24.22 -7.88
N ASP A 126 9.92 -24.62 -7.58
CA ASP A 126 9.10 -25.52 -8.40
C ASP A 126 8.34 -24.81 -9.54
N GLY A 127 8.38 -23.48 -9.58
CA GLY A 127 7.61 -22.64 -10.51
C GLY A 127 6.12 -22.49 -10.19
N ASN A 128 5.61 -23.13 -9.13
CA ASN A 128 4.21 -23.04 -8.72
C ASN A 128 3.93 -21.69 -8.05
N PRO A 129 3.16 -20.78 -8.67
CA PRO A 129 2.91 -19.46 -8.09
C PRO A 129 2.07 -19.50 -6.80
N ASN A 130 1.39 -20.62 -6.51
CA ASN A 130 0.53 -20.79 -5.35
C ASN A 130 1.22 -21.45 -4.17
N ASP A 131 2.45 -21.95 -4.32
CA ASP A 131 3.21 -22.54 -3.23
C ASP A 131 4.26 -21.56 -2.70
N SER A 132 3.83 -20.66 -1.82
CA SER A 132 4.68 -19.63 -1.23
C SER A 132 5.26 -20.04 0.13
N ARG A 133 5.35 -21.34 0.41
CA ARG A 133 5.96 -21.83 1.67
C ARG A 133 7.46 -21.45 1.71
N PRO A 134 8.03 -21.18 2.90
CA PRO A 134 9.42 -20.67 3.02
C PRO A 134 10.47 -21.58 2.38
N GLU A 135 10.23 -22.89 2.35
CA GLU A 135 11.10 -23.89 1.72
C GLU A 135 11.06 -23.87 0.18
N ASN A 136 9.97 -23.37 -0.43
CA ASN A 136 9.77 -23.39 -1.88
C ASN A 136 10.09 -22.05 -2.56
N ILE A 137 10.27 -20.97 -1.80
CA ILE A 137 10.58 -19.65 -2.35
C ILE A 137 11.94 -19.15 -1.90
N ARG A 138 12.59 -18.39 -2.78
CA ARG A 138 13.93 -17.85 -2.54
C ARG A 138 14.10 -16.43 -3.08
N PHE A 139 15.03 -15.68 -2.50
CA PHE A 139 15.45 -14.40 -3.06
C PHE A 139 16.44 -14.60 -4.19
N LEU A 140 16.18 -13.99 -5.35
CA LEU A 140 17.13 -13.92 -6.46
C LEU A 140 17.25 -12.48 -6.97
N CYS A 141 18.46 -12.05 -7.32
CA CYS A 141 18.63 -10.80 -8.06
C CYS A 141 18.04 -10.93 -9.48
N PRO A 142 17.70 -9.82 -10.17
CA PRO A 142 17.14 -9.86 -11.52
C PRO A 142 17.97 -10.69 -12.51
N ASN A 143 19.30 -10.58 -12.43
CA ASN A 143 20.22 -11.31 -13.30
C ASN A 143 20.16 -12.83 -13.04
N CYS A 144 20.18 -13.25 -11.78
CA CYS A 144 20.09 -14.68 -11.42
C CYS A 144 18.69 -15.25 -11.70
N HIS A 145 17.63 -14.48 -11.45
CA HIS A 145 16.26 -14.89 -11.70
C HIS A 145 16.01 -15.08 -13.20
N SER A 146 16.54 -14.20 -14.05
CA SER A 146 16.43 -14.32 -15.52
C SER A 146 16.98 -15.64 -16.09
N GLN A 147 17.83 -16.31 -15.34
CA GLN A 147 18.48 -17.56 -15.73
C GLN A 147 17.76 -18.80 -15.16
N THR A 148 16.68 -18.65 -14.39
CA THR A 148 15.92 -19.82 -13.92
C THR A 148 15.14 -20.46 -15.07
N PRO A 149 14.89 -21.78 -15.01
CA PRO A 149 14.02 -22.45 -15.97
C PRO A 149 12.58 -21.90 -15.97
N THR A 150 12.12 -21.33 -14.86
CA THR A 150 10.76 -20.82 -14.64
C THR A 150 10.57 -19.37 -15.06
N TRP A 151 11.66 -18.65 -15.39
CA TRP A 151 11.62 -17.24 -15.77
C TRP A 151 10.78 -16.99 -17.03
N ALA A 152 10.03 -15.88 -17.03
CA ALA A 152 9.23 -15.43 -18.17
C ALA A 152 8.38 -16.53 -18.83
N ALA A 153 7.85 -17.45 -18.01
CA ALA A 153 7.02 -18.57 -18.45
C ALA A 153 7.73 -19.60 -19.37
N ARG A 154 9.07 -19.67 -19.37
CA ARG A 154 9.82 -20.72 -20.10
C ARG A 154 9.42 -22.13 -19.68
N LYS A 155 9.30 -22.38 -18.36
CA LYS A 155 8.74 -23.59 -17.78
C LYS A 155 7.53 -23.22 -16.95
N ARG A 156 6.33 -23.36 -17.54
CA ARG A 156 5.07 -23.12 -16.85
C ARG A 156 4.76 -24.27 -15.89
N PHE A 157 4.40 -23.93 -14.67
CA PHE A 157 3.82 -24.91 -13.75
C PHE A 157 2.56 -25.52 -14.38
N GLY A 158 2.48 -26.84 -14.42
CA GLY A 158 1.38 -27.59 -15.04
C GLY A 158 1.44 -27.74 -16.57
N ALA A 159 2.51 -27.27 -17.24
CA ALA A 159 2.75 -27.64 -18.62
C ALA A 159 3.39 -29.05 -18.69
N PRO A 160 2.98 -29.90 -19.65
CA PRO A 160 3.55 -31.23 -19.86
C PRO A 160 5.05 -31.18 -20.20
#